data_AF-A0A7J8VBE0-F1
#
_entry.id   AF-A0A7J8VBE0-F1
#
_cell.length_a   1.000
_cell.length_b   1.000
_cell.length_c   1.000
_cell.angle_alpha   90.00
_cell.angle_beta   90.00
_cell.angle_gamma   90.00
#
_symmetry.space_group_name_H-M   'P 1'
#
loop_
_entity.id
_entity.type
_entity.pdbx_description
1 polymer ?
#
loop_
_entity_poly.entity_id
_entity_poly.type
_entity_poly.pdbx_seq_one_letter_code
_entity_poly.pdbx_strand_id
1 'polypeptide(L)'
;MTTYHEPNTERGNIENKGGFVSNMSGDVRRVNRQLAVSRAFDDKSLKSHLQSDPDIQWTKIDNNKNILILVSDGLWKVMCNQEAVDIAKKFKYPQKGLKQLIAEGVKRDSKDDILCCC
;
A
#
# COMPACT_ATOMS: atom_id res chain seq x y z
N MET A 1 9.64 -0.36 6.21
CA MET A 1 8.25 -0.32 6.70
C MET A 1 7.63 0.94 6.13
N THR A 2 6.38 0.90 5.69
CA THR A 2 5.68 2.07 5.12
C THR A 2 4.38 2.29 5.88
N THR A 3 3.94 3.55 5.91
CA THR A 3 2.61 3.92 6.43
C THR A 3 1.63 3.92 5.27
N TYR A 4 0.45 3.34 5.46
CA TYR A 4 -0.62 3.45 4.46
C TYR A 4 -1.34 4.80 4.61
N HIS A 5 -1.28 5.61 3.56
CA HIS A 5 -1.87 6.95 3.51
C HIS A 5 -3.35 6.91 3.08
N GLU A 6 -4.20 6.37 3.96
CA GLU A 6 -5.65 6.33 3.77
C GLU A 6 -6.26 7.74 3.98
N PRO A 7 -7.24 8.15 3.13
CA PRO A 7 -7.92 9.45 3.26
C PRO A 7 -8.44 9.79 4.66
N ASN A 8 -8.91 8.82 5.43
CA ASN A 8 -9.46 9.10 6.76
C ASN A 8 -8.38 9.42 7.80
N THR A 9 -7.19 8.84 7.67
CA THR A 9 -6.06 9.09 8.57
C THR A 9 -5.52 10.51 8.39
N GLU A 10 -5.55 11.04 7.17
CA GLU A 10 -5.05 12.39 6.84
C GLU A 10 -6.19 13.40 6.63
N ARG A 11 -7.39 13.09 7.12
CA ARG A 11 -8.62 13.88 6.90
C ARG A 11 -8.44 15.36 7.25
N GLY A 12 -7.82 15.66 8.38
CA GLY A 12 -7.58 17.04 8.80
C GLY A 12 -6.72 17.83 7.80
N ASN A 13 -5.69 17.20 7.22
CA ASN A 13 -4.86 17.85 6.20
C ASN A 13 -5.64 18.09 4.90
N ILE A 14 -6.47 17.13 4.50
CA ILE A 14 -7.33 17.23 3.31
C ILE A 14 -8.35 18.36 3.48
N GLU A 15 -9.04 18.40 4.63
CA GLU A 15 -10.09 19.39 4.93
C GLU A 15 -9.51 20.80 5.10
N ASN A 16 -8.35 20.95 5.75
CA ASN A 16 -7.64 22.23 5.87
C ASN A 16 -7.22 22.82 4.52
N LYS A 17 -7.02 21.97 3.51
CA LYS A 17 -6.68 22.38 2.15
C LYS A 17 -7.91 22.70 1.29
N GLY A 18 -9.13 22.51 1.81
CA GLY A 18 -10.40 22.75 1.10
C GLY A 18 -11.01 21.51 0.44
N GLY A 19 -10.43 20.33 0.66
CA GLY A 19 -11.00 19.05 0.21
C GLY A 19 -11.96 18.44 1.23
N PHE A 20 -12.49 17.25 0.94
CA PHE A 20 -13.26 16.46 1.90
C PHE A 20 -13.06 14.95 1.70
N VAL A 21 -13.32 14.17 2.74
CA VAL A 21 -13.32 12.71 2.69
C VAL A 21 -14.75 12.19 2.58
N SER A 22 -15.07 11.49 1.49
CA SER A 22 -16.37 10.87 1.28
C SER A 22 -16.42 9.44 1.80
N ASN A 23 -17.49 9.12 2.51
CA ASN A 23 -17.83 7.76 2.93
C ASN A 23 -19.12 7.36 2.21
N MET A 24 -19.01 6.61 1.10
CA MET A 24 -20.17 6.01 0.43
C MET A 24 -20.37 4.59 0.94
N SER A 25 -21.63 4.18 1.15
CA SER A 25 -21.95 2.83 1.63
C SER A 25 -21.47 1.78 0.64
N GLY A 26 -20.56 0.90 1.07
CA GLY A 26 -20.00 -0.17 0.24
C GLY A 26 -18.81 0.25 -0.63
N ASP A 27 -18.31 1.48 -0.51
CA ASP A 27 -17.09 1.94 -1.20
C ASP A 27 -15.98 2.26 -0.19
N VAL A 28 -14.75 2.31 -0.70
CA VAL A 28 -13.59 2.83 0.04
C VAL A 28 -13.72 4.33 0.25
N ARG A 29 -13.03 4.85 1.28
CA ARG A 29 -13.00 6.29 1.55
C ARG A 29 -12.20 6.99 0.47
N ARG A 30 -12.71 8.13 -0.01
CA ARG A 30 -12.08 8.87 -1.11
C ARG A 30 -11.93 10.36 -0.81
N VAL A 31 -10.85 10.96 -1.28
CA VAL A 31 -10.67 12.40 -1.35
C VAL A 31 -11.53 12.93 -2.49
N ASN A 32 -12.43 13.86 -2.19
CA ASN A 32 -13.36 14.50 -3.13
C ASN A 32 -14.14 13.50 -4.00
N ARG A 33 -14.47 12.32 -3.47
CA ARG A 33 -15.12 11.20 -4.18
C ARG A 33 -14.32 10.58 -5.34
N GLN A 34 -13.06 10.96 -5.53
CA GLN A 34 -12.25 10.54 -6.67
C GLN A 34 -11.18 9.53 -6.26
N LEU A 35 -10.24 9.92 -5.40
CA LEU A 35 -9.06 9.10 -5.08
C LEU A 35 -9.16 8.41 -3.73
N ALA A 36 -8.82 7.12 -3.68
CA ALA A 36 -8.79 6.32 -2.45
C ALA A 36 -7.49 6.47 -1.64
N VAL A 37 -6.68 7.48 -1.93
CA VAL A 37 -5.39 7.79 -1.28
C VAL A 37 -5.34 9.27 -0.91
N SER A 38 -4.64 9.62 0.18
CA SER A 38 -4.45 11.02 0.60
C SER A 38 -3.15 11.65 0.05
N ARG A 39 -2.24 10.82 -0.47
CA ARG A 39 -0.99 11.25 -1.07
C ARG A 39 -0.82 10.67 -2.47
N ALA A 40 -0.42 11.50 -3.42
CA ALA A 40 -0.19 11.09 -4.81
C ALA A 40 0.73 12.09 -5.53
N PHE A 41 1.40 11.61 -6.59
CA PHE A 41 2.09 12.48 -7.53
C PHE A 41 1.10 13.06 -8.54
N ASP A 42 1.08 14.38 -8.63
CA ASP A 42 0.56 15.19 -9.75
C ASP A 42 -0.80 14.77 -10.37
N ASP A 43 -1.85 14.61 -9.55
CA ASP A 43 -3.23 14.69 -10.06
C ASP A 43 -3.63 16.16 -10.18
N LYS A 44 -3.54 16.72 -11.40
CA LYS A 44 -3.76 18.16 -11.68
C LYS A 44 -5.08 18.72 -11.12
N SER A 45 -6.10 17.88 -10.97
CA SER A 45 -7.42 18.29 -10.50
C SER A 45 -7.56 18.28 -8.96
N LEU A 46 -6.72 17.50 -8.27
CA LEU A 46 -6.77 17.30 -6.81
C LEU A 46 -5.51 17.77 -6.09
N LYS A 47 -4.54 18.31 -6.82
CA LYS A 47 -3.21 18.71 -6.30
C LYS A 47 -3.29 19.67 -5.12
N SER A 48 -4.29 20.54 -5.06
CA SER A 48 -4.48 21.46 -3.93
C SER A 48 -4.80 20.72 -2.63
N HIS A 49 -5.44 19.55 -2.69
CA HIS A 49 -5.98 18.84 -1.53
C HIS A 49 -5.11 17.65 -1.07
N LEU A 50 -4.18 17.20 -1.90
CA LEU A 50 -3.29 16.07 -1.61
C LEU A 50 -1.90 16.54 -1.16
N GLN A 51 -1.14 15.63 -0.54
CA GLN A 51 0.29 15.82 -0.30
C GLN A 51 1.11 14.96 -1.28
N SER A 52 2.26 15.46 -1.72
CA SER A 52 3.22 14.71 -2.54
C SER A 52 4.48 14.32 -1.76
N ASP A 53 4.64 14.83 -0.55
CA ASP A 53 5.80 14.54 0.27
C ASP A 53 5.71 13.11 0.83
N PRO A 54 6.74 12.27 0.63
CA PRO A 54 6.75 10.92 1.15
C PRO A 54 7.06 10.89 2.65
N ASP A 55 6.56 9.86 3.34
CA ASP A 55 7.09 9.51 4.66
C ASP A 55 8.44 8.80 4.52
N ILE A 56 9.48 9.36 5.14
CA ILE A 56 10.84 8.82 5.10
C ILE A 56 11.16 8.14 6.44
N GLN A 57 11.56 6.87 6.37
CA GLN A 57 12.01 6.09 7.53
C GLN A 57 13.39 5.49 7.30
N TRP A 58 14.23 5.55 8.33
CA TRP A 58 15.55 4.93 8.35
C TRP A 58 15.51 3.67 9.20
N THR A 59 16.14 2.59 8.75
CA THR A 59 16.26 1.34 9.52
C THR A 59 17.63 0.74 9.34
N LYS A 60 18.26 0.35 10.46
CA LYS A 60 19.52 -0.37 10.45
C LYS A 60 19.28 -1.84 10.09
N ILE A 61 20.00 -2.30 9.06
CA ILE A 61 20.04 -3.71 8.67
C ILE A 61 21.00 -4.43 9.62
N ASP A 62 20.53 -5.52 10.20
CA ASP A 62 21.30 -6.44 11.05
C ASP A 62 21.03 -7.89 10.61
N ASN A 63 21.71 -8.84 11.24
CA ASN A 63 21.62 -10.27 10.88
C ASN A 63 20.23 -10.88 11.08
N ASN A 64 19.28 -10.17 11.72
CA ASN A 64 17.92 -10.62 11.91
C ASN A 64 16.98 -10.13 10.79
N LYS A 65 17.42 -9.20 9.93
CA LYS A 65 16.64 -8.60 8.84
C LYS A 65 17.11 -9.10 7.48
N ASN A 66 16.64 -10.30 7.13
CA ASN A 66 17.11 -11.02 5.94
C ASN A 66 16.23 -10.85 4.69
N ILE A 67 15.06 -10.21 4.82
CA ILE A 67 14.08 -10.08 3.72
C ILE A 67 13.44 -8.69 3.78
N LEU A 68 13.38 -8.03 2.63
CA LEU A 68 12.55 -6.86 2.37
C LEU A 68 11.51 -7.26 1.31
N ILE A 69 10.23 -7.05 1.59
CA ILE A 69 9.15 -7.31 0.63
C ILE A 69 8.49 -5.97 0.32
N LEU A 70 8.48 -5.59 -0.96
CA LEU A 70 7.77 -4.43 -1.48
C LEU A 70 6.69 -4.91 -2.43
N VAL A 71 5.44 -4.57 -2.15
CA VAL A 71 4.28 -5.05 -2.91
C VAL A 71 3.19 -3.99 -2.97
N SER A 72 2.42 -4.02 -4.05
CA SER A 72 1.20 -3.23 -4.21
C SER A 72 0.10 -3.65 -3.23
N ASP A 73 -0.88 -2.78 -3.07
CA ASP A 73 -2.08 -3.02 -2.26
C ASP A 73 -2.87 -4.26 -2.70
N GLY A 74 -2.79 -4.65 -3.98
CA GLY A 74 -3.42 -5.86 -4.50
C GLY A 74 -3.03 -7.13 -3.74
N LEU A 75 -1.80 -7.23 -3.22
CA LEU A 75 -1.43 -8.37 -2.35
C LEU A 75 -1.95 -8.18 -0.92
N TRP A 76 -1.79 -6.98 -0.36
CA TRP A 76 -2.14 -6.69 1.04
C TRP A 76 -3.64 -6.75 1.33
N LYS A 77 -4.49 -6.60 0.32
CA LYS A 77 -5.94 -6.79 0.44
C LYS A 77 -6.33 -8.24 0.75
N VAL A 78 -5.48 -9.21 0.41
CA VAL A 78 -5.78 -10.64 0.53
C VAL A 78 -4.78 -11.42 1.39
N MET A 79 -3.72 -10.78 1.88
CA MET A 79 -2.64 -11.40 2.65
C MET A 79 -2.06 -10.44 3.67
N CYS A 80 -1.83 -10.90 4.90
CA CYS A 80 -1.20 -10.08 5.93
C CYS A 80 0.33 -10.12 5.86
N ASN A 81 0.98 -9.14 6.51
CA ASN A 81 2.44 -8.99 6.51
C ASN A 81 3.18 -10.27 6.95
N GLN A 82 2.71 -10.93 8.01
CA GLN A 82 3.38 -12.11 8.55
C GLN A 82 3.26 -13.31 7.60
N GLU A 83 2.09 -13.53 7.00
CA GLU A 83 1.90 -14.58 5.99
C GLU A 83 2.84 -14.40 4.80
N ALA A 84 2.98 -13.16 4.30
CA ALA A 84 3.88 -12.87 3.19
C ALA A 84 5.34 -13.17 3.54
N VAL A 85 5.77 -12.81 4.75
CA VAL A 85 7.11 -13.15 5.26
C VAL A 85 7.29 -14.65 5.37
N ASP A 86 6.31 -15.38 5.89
CA ASP A 86 6.37 -16.83 6.07
C ASP A 86 6.42 -17.57 4.73
N ILE A 87 5.70 -17.08 3.72
CA ILE A 87 5.79 -17.60 2.35
C ILE A 87 7.16 -17.31 1.76
N ALA A 88 7.66 -16.07 1.84
CA ALA A 88 8.95 -15.69 1.28
C ALA A 88 10.11 -16.48 1.91
N LYS A 89 10.09 -16.69 3.23
CA LYS A 89 11.13 -17.44 3.98
C LYS A 89 11.24 -18.91 3.60
N LYS A 90 10.19 -19.52 3.03
CA LYS A 90 10.23 -20.92 2.57
C LYS A 90 11.16 -21.12 1.37
N PHE A 91 11.54 -20.05 0.68
CA PHE A 91 12.34 -20.14 -0.54
C PHE A 91 13.73 -19.55 -0.33
N LYS A 92 14.75 -20.33 -0.70
CA LYS A 92 16.15 -19.88 -0.69
C LYS A 92 16.40 -18.70 -1.67
N TYR A 93 15.65 -18.65 -2.76
CA TYR A 93 15.82 -17.66 -3.82
C TYR A 93 14.63 -16.69 -3.83
N PRO A 94 14.85 -15.36 -3.71
CA PRO A 94 13.79 -14.35 -3.68
C PRO A 94 12.80 -14.46 -4.85
N GLN A 95 13.32 -14.72 -6.06
CA GLN A 95 12.53 -14.90 -7.28
C GLN A 95 11.45 -16.00 -7.17
N LYS A 96 11.71 -17.08 -6.41
CA LYS A 96 10.72 -18.14 -6.19
C LYS A 96 9.68 -17.72 -5.14
N GLY A 97 10.11 -17.03 -4.09
CA GLY A 97 9.22 -16.45 -3.08
C GLY A 97 8.25 -15.44 -3.71
N LEU A 98 8.77 -14.54 -4.55
CA LEU A 98 7.99 -13.58 -5.35
C LEU A 98 6.89 -14.25 -6.15
N LYS A 99 7.24 -15.27 -6.95
CA LYS A 99 6.27 -16.02 -7.76
C LYS A 99 5.20 -16.69 -6.91
N GLN A 100 5.58 -17.22 -5.75
CA GLN A 100 4.61 -17.83 -4.84
C GLN A 100 3.68 -16.79 -4.22
N LEU A 101 4.19 -15.62 -3.82
CA LEU A 101 3.37 -14.54 -3.27
C LEU A 101 2.32 -14.07 -4.29
N ILE A 102 2.72 -13.88 -5.55
CA ILE A 102 1.80 -13.52 -6.63
C ILE A 102 0.76 -14.63 -6.85
N ALA A 103 1.19 -15.90 -6.91
CA ALA A 103 0.29 -17.03 -7.12
C ALA A 103 -0.73 -17.17 -5.98
N GLU A 104 -0.33 -16.98 -4.72
CA GLU A 104 -1.24 -16.99 -3.57
C GLU A 104 -2.21 -15.80 -3.60
N GLY A 105 -1.76 -14.61 -4.01
CA GLY A 105 -2.63 -13.45 -4.17
C GLY A 105 -3.71 -13.68 -5.23
N VAL A 106 -3.34 -14.24 -6.39
CA VAL A 106 -4.29 -14.61 -7.46
C VAL A 106 -5.25 -15.70 -7.00
N LYS A 107 -4.75 -16.73 -6.31
CA LYS A 107 -5.58 -17.82 -5.77
C LYS A 107 -6.63 -17.33 -4.77
N ARG A 108 -6.35 -16.25 -4.06
CA ARG A 108 -7.27 -15.60 -3.11
C ARG A 108 -8.21 -14.58 -3.77
N ASP A 109 -8.35 -14.63 -5.10
CA ASP A 109 -9.24 -13.77 -5.88
C ASP A 109 -8.95 -12.27 -5.71
N SER A 110 -7.66 -11.90 -5.63
CA SER A 110 -7.30 -10.49 -5.68
C SER A 110 -7.73 -9.88 -7.02
N LYS A 111 -8.43 -8.75 -6.95
CA LYS A 111 -9.02 -8.06 -8.11
C LYS A 111 -8.16 -6.91 -8.62
N ASP A 112 -7.02 -6.69 -8.00
CA ASP A 112 -6.10 -5.60 -8.31
C ASP A 112 -4.79 -6.14 -8.88
N ASP A 113 -4.01 -5.25 -9.51
CA ASP A 113 -2.68 -5.57 -9.98
C ASP A 113 -1.74 -5.89 -8.81
N ILE A 114 -1.05 -7.03 -8.92
CA ILE A 114 -0.04 -7.47 -7.93
C ILE A 114 1.35 -7.20 -8.51
N LEU A 115 2.01 -6.17 -7.99
CA LEU A 115 3.43 -5.92 -8.21
C LEU A 115 4.21 -6.36 -6.97
N CYS A 116 5.32 -7.07 -7.13
CA CYS A 116 6.10 -7.63 -6.03
C CYS A 116 7.61 -7.52 -6.32
N CYS A 117 8.40 -7.03 -5.36
CA CYS A 117 9.86 -6.92 -5.42
C CYS A 117 10.48 -7.39 -4.09
N CYS A 118 11.56 -8.17 -4.18
CA CYS A 118 12.29 -8.76 -3.06
C CYS A 118 13.80 -8.70 -3.30
#